data_AF-A0A7C3RSP6-F1
#
_entry.id   AF-A0A7C3RSP6-F1
#
_cell.length_a   1.000
_cell.length_b   1.000
_cell.length_c   1.000
_cell.angle_alpha   90.00
_cell.angle_beta   90.00
_cell.angle_gamma   90.00
#
_symmetry.space_group_name_H-M   'P 1'
#
loop_
_entity.id
_entity.type
_entity.pdbx_description
1 polymer ?
#
loop_
_entity_poly.entity_id
_entity_poly.type
_entity_poly.pdbx_seq_one_letter_code
_entity_poly.pdbx_strand_id
1 'polypeptide(L)'
;MLPTPRLYALNPVYNMMNLTDVLAELILFPRSDVNVRTTLHGLWLSSSHDLWYAGGAAFDDHIFGYTGRPSFGKSYLGSVLDSGLTWRASSHVSCSLYCGHMFGGSVAAANFPAGREETFGYPETTGSF
;
A
#
# COMPACT_ATOMS: atom_id res chain seq x y z
N MET A 1 -9.50 -2.50 11.37
CA MET A 1 -8.33 -1.81 10.81
C MET A 1 -8.85 -0.92 9.69
N LEU A 2 -8.73 0.39 9.81
CA LEU A 2 -8.99 1.27 8.67
C LEU A 2 -7.75 1.29 7.78
N PRO A 3 -7.94 1.26 6.45
CA PRO A 3 -6.81 1.27 5.55
C PRO A 3 -5.97 2.54 5.72
N THR A 4 -4.66 2.43 5.55
CA THR A 4 -3.78 3.60 5.40
C THR A 4 -4.40 4.53 4.36
N PRO A 5 -4.46 5.85 4.59
CA PRO A 5 -5.08 6.77 3.65
C PRO A 5 -4.50 6.57 2.25
N ARG A 6 -5.37 6.47 1.23
CA ARG A 6 -5.02 6.22 -0.18
C ARG A 6 -3.95 7.17 -0.75
N LEU A 7 -3.71 8.31 -0.09
CA LEU A 7 -2.65 9.25 -0.46
C LEU A 7 -1.23 8.69 -0.24
N TYR A 8 -1.07 7.71 0.65
CA TYR A 8 0.24 7.20 1.10
C TYR A 8 0.48 5.72 0.81
N ALA A 9 -0.57 4.90 0.79
CA ALA A 9 -0.49 3.52 0.32
C ALA A 9 -1.89 3.06 -0.10
N LEU A 10 -1.98 2.43 -1.26
CA LEU A 10 -3.23 1.81 -1.71
C LEU A 10 -3.42 0.42 -1.07
N ASN A 11 -2.32 -0.22 -0.66
CA ASN A 11 -2.32 -1.39 0.23
C ASN A 11 -2.14 -0.96 1.70
N PRO A 12 -3.09 -1.27 2.60
CA PRO A 12 -3.09 -0.75 3.97
C PRO A 12 -2.16 -1.50 4.95
N VAL A 13 -1.05 -2.02 4.46
CA VAL A 13 -0.19 -2.94 5.23
C VAL A 13 0.87 -2.18 6.03
N TYR A 14 1.11 -0.90 5.73
CA TYR A 14 2.10 -0.07 6.43
C TYR A 14 1.68 1.39 6.47
N ASN A 15 2.29 2.16 7.37
CA ASN A 15 2.21 3.62 7.40
C ASN A 15 3.61 4.23 7.48
N MET A 16 3.73 5.56 7.42
CA MET A 16 5.03 6.24 7.43
C MET A 16 5.69 6.33 8.83
N MET A 17 5.21 5.61 9.85
CA MET A 17 5.84 5.61 11.18
C MET A 17 6.90 4.51 11.26
N ASN A 18 8.11 4.90 11.65
CA ASN A 18 9.28 4.02 11.74
C ASN A 18 9.54 3.25 10.42
N LEU A 19 9.34 3.90 9.28
CA LEU A 19 9.46 3.28 7.96
C LEU A 19 10.38 4.08 7.03
N THR A 20 11.24 3.36 6.32
CA THR A 20 11.98 3.81 5.15
C THR A 20 11.35 3.15 3.93
N ASP A 21 10.81 3.97 3.03
CA ASP A 21 10.24 3.54 1.74
C ASP A 21 11.13 4.03 0.60
N VAL A 22 11.54 3.10 -0.26
CA VAL A 22 12.23 3.39 -1.51
C VAL A 22 11.32 2.94 -2.64
N LEU A 23 10.91 3.89 -3.49
CA LEU A 23 10.00 3.61 -4.58
C LEU A 23 10.64 3.80 -5.96
N ALA A 24 10.23 2.98 -6.91
CA ALA A 24 10.48 3.13 -8.33
C ALA A 24 9.14 3.13 -9.06
N GLU A 25 8.85 4.21 -9.79
CA GLU A 25 7.56 4.39 -10.47
C GLU A 25 7.72 4.42 -12.00
N LEU A 26 6.84 3.68 -12.67
CA LEU A 26 6.68 3.68 -14.12
C LEU A 26 5.28 4.16 -14.46
N ILE A 27 5.18 5.23 -15.25
CA ILE A 27 3.92 5.73 -15.79
C ILE A 27 3.95 5.61 -17.31
N LEU A 28 2.97 4.91 -17.87
CA LEU A 28 2.80 4.72 -19.29
C LEU A 28 1.48 5.33 -19.75
N PHE A 29 1.54 5.99 -20.89
CA PHE A 29 0.37 6.53 -21.60
C PHE A 29 0.28 5.82 -22.95
N PRO A 30 -0.15 4.54 -22.98
CA PRO A 30 -0.23 3.78 -24.23
C PRO A 30 -1.24 4.40 -25.22
N ARG A 31 -2.21 5.15 -24.70
CA ARG A 31 -3.21 5.89 -25.48
C ARG A 31 -3.59 7.16 -24.71
N SER A 32 -4.14 8.18 -25.38
CA SER A 32 -4.50 9.46 -24.74
C SER A 32 -5.59 9.34 -23.68
N ASP A 33 -6.36 8.26 -23.70
CA ASP A 33 -7.45 7.92 -22.78
C ASP A 33 -7.07 6.83 -21.76
N VAL A 34 -5.82 6.35 -21.78
CA VAL A 34 -5.36 5.26 -20.92
C VAL A 34 -4.08 5.67 -20.19
N ASN A 35 -4.10 5.53 -18.86
CA ASN A 35 -2.94 5.71 -17.99
C ASN A 35 -2.68 4.39 -17.27
N VAL A 36 -1.45 3.89 -17.35
CA VAL A 36 -0.97 2.77 -16.55
C VAL A 36 0.11 3.31 -15.62
N ARG A 37 -0.08 3.16 -14.32
CA ARG A 37 0.94 3.46 -13.31
C ARG A 37 1.30 2.18 -12.59
N THR A 38 2.58 1.87 -12.54
CA THR A 38 3.10 0.75 -11.76
C THR A 38 4.21 1.26 -10.86
N THR A 39 4.13 0.96 -9.57
CA THR A 39 5.10 1.41 -8.57
C THR A 39 5.61 0.21 -7.80
N LEU A 40 6.93 0.12 -7.66
CA LEU A 40 7.59 -0.88 -6.83
C LEU A 40 8.14 -0.19 -5.59
N HIS A 41 7.73 -0.64 -4.42
CA HIS A 41 8.19 -0.16 -3.12
C HIS A 41 9.10 -1.20 -2.47
N GLY A 42 10.19 -0.73 -1.87
CA GLY A 42 11.01 -1.48 -0.93
C GLY A 42 10.84 -0.87 0.46
N LEU A 43 10.43 -1.69 1.43
CA LEU A 43 10.05 -1.23 2.76
C LEU A 43 10.99 -1.78 3.83
N TRP A 44 11.56 -0.88 4.63
CA TRP A 44 12.36 -1.20 5.81
C TRP A 44 11.87 -0.42 7.01
N LEU A 45 12.03 -0.97 8.21
CA LEU A 45 11.89 -0.22 9.44
C LEU A 45 13.12 0.66 9.63
N SER A 46 12.90 1.93 9.92
CA SER A 46 13.98 2.90 10.16
C SER A 46 14.76 2.57 11.43
N SER A 47 14.11 1.93 12.40
CA SER A 47 14.70 1.36 13.61
C SER A 47 14.19 -0.07 13.84
N SER A 48 15.11 -1.02 13.98
CA SER A 48 14.82 -2.42 14.35
C SER A 48 14.50 -2.62 15.83
N HIS A 49 14.62 -1.57 16.65
CA HIS A 49 14.27 -1.60 18.07
C HIS A 49 12.88 -1.04 18.36
N ASP A 50 12.21 -0.54 17.33
CA ASP A 50 10.86 0.02 17.40
C ASP A 50 9.87 -0.87 16.62
N LEU A 51 8.57 -0.59 16.74
CA LEU A 51 7.50 -1.42 16.17
C LEU A 51 7.30 -1.14 14.67
N TRP A 52 6.73 -2.14 13.98
CA TRP A 52 6.08 -1.96 12.69
C TRP A 52 4.66 -1.44 12.92
N TYR A 53 4.36 -0.27 12.38
CA TYR A 53 3.04 0.34 12.46
C TYR A 53 2.25 0.16 11.16
N ALA A 54 0.99 -0.23 11.29
CA ALA A 54 0.05 -0.37 10.19
C ALA A 54 -1.32 0.25 10.55
N GLY A 55 -2.07 0.68 9.53
CA GLY A 55 -3.38 1.32 9.66
C GLY A 55 -3.35 2.84 9.46
N GLY A 56 -4.51 3.38 9.11
CA GLY A 56 -4.79 4.83 9.09
C GLY A 56 -5.61 5.21 10.32
N ALA A 57 -5.20 6.26 11.03
CA ALA A 57 -5.93 6.77 12.18
C ALA A 57 -7.44 6.86 11.90
N ALA A 58 -8.22 6.03 12.58
CA ALA A 58 -9.63 6.31 12.78
C ALA A 58 -9.69 7.56 13.67
N PHE A 59 -10.37 8.61 13.23
CA PHE A 59 -10.75 9.71 14.12
C PHE A 59 -11.86 9.20 15.05
N ASP A 60 -11.48 8.38 16.03
CA ASP A 60 -12.31 7.99 17.18
C ASP A 60 -11.48 8.32 18.43
N ASP A 61 -12.02 9.16 19.30
CA ASP A 61 -11.35 9.64 20.52
C ASP A 61 -11.02 8.50 21.53
N HIS A 62 -11.53 7.28 21.30
CA HIS A 62 -11.34 6.14 22.20
C HIS A 62 -10.48 5.01 21.63
N ILE A 63 -10.19 4.98 20.32
CA ILE A 63 -9.49 3.86 19.68
C ILE A 63 -8.31 4.38 18.88
N PHE A 64 -7.10 4.09 19.35
CA PHE A 64 -5.86 4.38 18.63
C PHE A 64 -5.87 3.55 17.33
N GLY A 65 -6.21 4.16 16.20
CA GLY A 65 -6.43 3.51 14.90
C GLY A 65 -5.19 2.90 14.24
N TYR A 66 -4.13 2.65 15.02
CA TYR A 66 -2.87 2.06 14.59
C TYR A 66 -2.65 0.72 15.29
N THR A 67 -2.13 -0.26 14.57
CA THR A 67 -1.63 -1.49 15.18
C THR A 67 -0.12 -1.54 15.06
N GLY A 68 0.54 -1.72 16.21
CA GLY A 68 1.97 -1.96 16.30
C GLY A 68 2.25 -3.46 16.36
N ARG A 69 3.20 -3.93 15.56
CA ARG A 69 3.72 -5.30 15.59
C ARG A 69 5.20 -5.29 15.92
N PRO A 70 5.68 -6.23 16.75
CA PRO A 70 7.10 -6.32 17.07
C PRO A 70 7.94 -6.56 15.81
N SER A 71 9.05 -5.82 15.72
CA SER A 71 10.04 -5.95 14.63
C SER A 71 10.96 -7.16 14.81
N PHE A 72 11.06 -7.71 16.02
CA PHE A 72 11.96 -8.82 16.40
C PHE A 72 13.43 -8.57 16.02
N GLY A 73 13.89 -7.31 16.05
CA GLY A 73 15.26 -6.95 15.66
C GLY A 73 15.53 -7.04 14.17
N LYS A 74 14.49 -7.19 13.33
CA LYS A 74 14.59 -7.17 11.87
C LYS A 74 14.17 -5.79 11.34
N SER A 75 14.74 -5.40 10.20
CA SER A 75 14.38 -4.14 9.54
C SER A 75 13.63 -4.35 8.24
N TYR A 76 13.90 -5.40 7.46
CA TYR A 76 13.22 -5.57 6.17
C TYR A 76 11.76 -5.99 6.32
N LEU A 77 10.85 -5.10 5.94
CA LEU A 77 9.39 -5.28 6.05
C LEU A 77 8.82 -6.02 4.85
N GLY A 78 9.28 -5.71 3.64
CA GLY A 78 8.85 -6.37 2.42
C GLY A 78 9.04 -5.50 1.18
N SER A 79 8.60 -6.02 0.05
CA SER A 79 8.46 -5.24 -1.19
C SER A 79 7.00 -5.23 -1.60
N VAL A 80 6.51 -4.11 -2.13
CA VAL A 80 5.13 -3.98 -2.60
C VAL A 80 5.15 -3.59 -4.06
N LEU A 81 4.42 -4.34 -4.88
CA LEU A 81 4.21 -4.03 -6.29
C LEU A 81 2.79 -3.55 -6.46
N ASP A 82 2.63 -2.27 -6.74
CA ASP A 82 1.35 -1.62 -6.99
C ASP A 82 1.19 -1.36 -8.49
N SER A 83 0.03 -1.71 -9.04
CA SER A 83 -0.30 -1.47 -10.43
C SER A 83 -1.73 -0.96 -10.58
N GLY A 84 -1.85 0.18 -11.25
CA GLY A 84 -3.10 0.87 -11.54
C GLY A 84 -3.27 1.10 -13.03
N LEU A 85 -4.47 0.83 -13.53
CA LEU A 85 -4.91 1.18 -14.88
C LEU A 85 -6.10 2.12 -14.75
N THR A 86 -5.99 3.32 -15.31
CA THR A 86 -7.13 4.24 -15.46
C THR A 86 -7.45 4.41 -16.93
N TRP A 87 -8.69 4.13 -17.29
CA TRP A 87 -9.25 4.33 -18.62
C TRP A 87 -10.38 5.35 -18.57
N ARG A 88 -10.27 6.39 -19.40
CA ARG A 88 -11.25 7.46 -19.51
C ARG A 88 -12.21 7.16 -20.67
N ALA A 89 -13.30 6.47 -20.36
CA ALA A 89 -14.32 6.08 -21.33
C ALA A 89 -15.04 7.30 -21.96
N SER A 90 -15.23 8.39 -21.21
CA SER A 90 -15.78 9.65 -21.73
C SER A 90 -15.30 10.86 -20.92
N SER A 91 -15.75 12.07 -21.28
CA SER A 91 -15.46 13.27 -20.48
C SER A 91 -16.03 13.23 -19.06
N HIS A 92 -17.02 12.37 -18.82
CA HIS A 92 -17.78 12.27 -17.58
C HIS A 92 -17.61 10.94 -16.86
N VAL A 93 -16.95 9.95 -17.49
CA VAL A 93 -16.82 8.58 -16.97
C VAL A 93 -15.37 8.12 -17.05
N SER A 94 -14.82 7.71 -15.91
CA SER A 94 -13.53 7.03 -15.81
C SER A 94 -13.65 5.71 -15.07
N CYS A 95 -12.97 4.69 -15.57
CA CYS A 95 -12.83 3.39 -14.95
C CYS A 95 -11.39 3.23 -14.48
N SER A 96 -11.19 2.77 -13.25
CA SER A 96 -9.87 2.49 -12.68
C SER A 96 -9.83 1.05 -12.19
N LEU A 97 -8.74 0.36 -12.45
CA LEU A 97 -8.41 -0.94 -11.87
C LEU A 97 -7.14 -0.78 -11.05
N TYR A 98 -7.14 -1.37 -9.87
CA TYR A 98 -5.98 -1.42 -9.00
C TYR A 98 -5.68 -2.85 -8.57
N CYS A 99 -4.40 -3.21 -8.55
CA CYS A 99 -3.89 -4.45 -8.01
C CYS A 99 -2.54 -4.17 -7.34
N GLY A 100 -2.44 -4.44 -6.04
CA GLY A 100 -1.23 -4.36 -5.25
C GLY A 100 -0.88 -5.75 -4.68
N HIS A 101 0.39 -6.13 -4.75
CA HIS A 101 0.89 -7.36 -4.16
C HIS A 101 2.10 -7.09 -3.27
N MET A 102 2.00 -7.48 -2.00
CA MET A 102 3.09 -7.39 -1.04
C MET A 102 3.81 -8.74 -0.90
N PHE A 103 5.12 -8.71 -1.16
CA PHE A 103 6.06 -9.76 -0.84
C PHE A 103 6.63 -9.51 0.57
N GLY A 104 6.15 -10.27 1.56
CA GLY A 104 6.58 -10.09 2.95
C GLY A 104 8.05 -10.37 3.19
N GLY A 105 8.71 -9.41 3.85
CA GLY A 105 10.09 -9.49 4.28
C GLY A 105 10.26 -10.21 5.62
N SER A 106 11.43 -10.02 6.22
CA SER A 106 11.82 -10.66 7.48
C SER A 106 10.94 -10.27 8.68
N VAL A 107 10.46 -9.03 8.74
CA VAL A 107 9.54 -8.56 9.81
C VAL A 107 8.15 -9.18 9.64
N ALA A 108 7.65 -9.24 8.40
CA ALA A 108 6.36 -9.86 8.09
C ALA A 108 6.38 -11.37 8.39
N ALA A 109 7.44 -12.07 7.99
CA ALA A 109 7.60 -13.51 8.24
C ALA A 109 7.66 -13.86 9.74
N ALA A 110 8.27 -13.00 10.57
CA ALA A 110 8.33 -13.20 12.02
C ALA A 110 6.96 -13.03 12.70
N ASN A 111 6.07 -12.21 12.12
CA ASN A 111 4.72 -11.97 12.64
C ASN A 111 3.65 -12.90 12.02
N PHE A 112 3.89 -13.40 10.82
CA PHE A 112 2.94 -14.22 10.05
C PHE A 112 3.63 -15.46 9.44
N PRO A 113 3.91 -16.49 10.26
CA PRO A 113 4.60 -17.70 9.78
C PRO A 113 3.76 -18.56 8.83
N ALA A 114 2.43 -18.42 8.83
CA ALA A 114 1.51 -19.17 7.96
C ALA A 114 1.36 -18.59 6.54
N GLY A 115 1.77 -17.34 6.32
CA GLY A 115 1.59 -16.64 5.05
C GLY A 115 2.07 -15.20 5.17
N ARG A 116 3.07 -14.83 4.38
CA ARG A 116 3.73 -13.52 4.43
C ARG A 116 3.39 -12.62 3.24
N GLU A 117 2.56 -13.11 2.33
CA GLU A 117 2.20 -12.42 1.09
C GLU A 117 0.77 -11.92 1.18
N GLU A 118 0.51 -10.78 0.53
CA GLU A 118 -0.81 -10.17 0.50
C GLU A 118 -1.10 -9.66 -0.92
N THR A 119 -2.29 -9.95 -1.43
CA THR A 119 -2.77 -9.43 -2.71
C THR A 119 -4.07 -8.69 -2.46
N PHE A 120 -4.12 -7.43 -2.88
CA PHE A 120 -5.30 -6.60 -2.79
C PHE A 120 -5.57 -5.95 -4.14
N GLY A 121 -6.84 -5.85 -4.51
CA GLY A 121 -7.21 -5.22 -5.77
C GLY A 121 -8.68 -4.84 -5.79
N TYR A 122 -8.99 -3.82 -6.56
CA TYR A 122 -10.37 -3.37 -6.73
C TYR A 122 -10.57 -2.72 -8.10
N PRO A 123 -11.74 -2.92 -8.71
CA PRO A 123 -12.25 -2.04 -9.75
C PRO A 123 -12.96 -0.83 -9.14
N GLU A 124 -12.84 0.33 -9.77
CA GLU A 124 -13.52 1.56 -9.41
C GLU A 124 -14.06 2.23 -10.68
N THR A 125 -15.22 2.87 -10.58
CA THR A 125 -15.79 3.68 -11.66
C THR A 125 -16.27 4.99 -11.09
N THR A 126 -15.87 6.08 -11.74
CA THR A 126 -16.21 7.45 -11.31
C THR A 126 -17.00 8.13 -12.42
N GLY A 127 -18.18 8.64 -12.06
CA GLY A 127 -19.03 9.46 -12.91
C GLY A 127 -19.12 10.88 -12.34
N SER A 128 -18.95 11.89 -13.19
CA SER A 128 -19.18 13.30 -12.85
C SER A 128 -20.37 13.83 -13.66
N PHE A 129 -21.29 14.54 -12.99
CA PHE A 129 -22.55 15.05 -13.54
C PHE A 129 -22.63 16.56 -13.40
#